data_AF-A0A7V5FRV2-F1
#
_entry.id   AF-A0A7V5FRV2-F1
#
_cell.length_a   1.000
_cell.length_b   1.000
_cell.length_c   1.000
_cell.angle_alpha   90.00
_cell.angle_beta   90.00
_cell.angle_gamma   90.00
#
_symmetry.space_group_name_H-M   'P 1'
#
loop_
_entity.id
_entity.type
_entity.pdbx_description
1 polymer ?
#
loop_
_entity_poly.entity_id
_entity_poly.type
_entity_poly.pdbx_seq_one_letter_code
_entity_poly.pdbx_strand_id
1 'polypeptide(L)' 'ETGKTQAIPALNPAERRVVHMILQEDKTIRSRSVGDGLFKKILIYKPGKGNKSSSRKRRGRQGGRSSEN' A
#
# COMPACT_ATOMS: atom_id res chain seq x y z
N GLU A 1 -3.32 13.12 21.45
CA GLU A 1 -4.35 12.46 20.61
C GLU A 1 -3.77 11.26 19.88
N THR A 2 -4.51 10.17 19.87
CA THR A 2 -4.01 8.78 19.84
C THR A 2 -3.28 8.40 18.55
N GLY A 3 -1.98 8.14 18.63
CA GLY A 3 -1.18 7.50 17.57
C GLY A 3 -1.53 6.02 17.33
N LYS A 4 -2.80 5.63 17.50
CA LYS A 4 -3.28 4.26 17.36
C LYS A 4 -3.58 3.96 15.90
N THR A 5 -3.13 2.79 15.43
CA THR A 5 -3.45 2.25 14.11
C THR A 5 -4.96 2.06 13.97
N GLN A 6 -5.52 2.54 12.87
CA GLN A 6 -6.94 2.32 12.53
C GLN A 6 -7.07 1.32 11.38
N ALA A 7 -8.16 0.58 11.36
CA ALA A 7 -8.46 -0.37 10.30
C ALA A 7 -9.76 0.01 9.62
N ILE A 8 -9.72 0.18 8.30
CA ILE A 8 -10.91 0.28 7.46
C ILE A 8 -11.31 -1.15 7.08
N PRO A 9 -12.59 -1.55 7.24
CA PRO A 9 -13.08 -2.88 6.90
C PRO A 9 -12.91 -3.20 5.41
N ALA A 10 -13.24 -4.43 5.03
CA ALA A 10 -13.12 -4.92 3.66
C ALA A 10 -13.80 -3.99 2.64
N LEU A 11 -12.98 -3.32 1.83
CA LEU A 11 -13.40 -2.51 0.70
C LEU A 11 -13.20 -3.29 -0.60
N ASN A 12 -13.98 -2.97 -1.63
CA ASN A 12 -13.73 -3.51 -2.96
C ASN A 12 -12.37 -2.98 -3.51
N PRO A 13 -11.81 -3.60 -4.56
CA PRO A 13 -10.52 -3.16 -5.12
C PRO A 13 -10.48 -1.69 -5.57
N ALA A 14 -11.60 -1.15 -6.07
CA ALA A 14 -11.68 0.22 -6.58
C ALA A 14 -11.60 1.25 -5.44
N GLU A 15 -12.43 1.08 -4.41
CA GLU A 15 -12.42 1.91 -3.19
C GLU A 15 -11.08 1.85 -2.48
N ARG A 16 -10.50 0.65 -2.36
CA ARG A 16 -9.17 0.47 -1.77
C ARG A 16 -8.10 1.28 -2.49
N ARG A 17 -8.18 1.37 -3.82
CA ARG A 17 -7.25 2.18 -4.62
C ARG A 17 -7.42 3.66 -4.31
N VAL A 18 -8.65 4.15 -4.24
CA VAL A 18 -8.94 5.56 -3.89
C VAL A 18 -8.37 5.91 -2.53
N VAL A 19 -8.59 5.07 -1.51
CA VAL A 19 -8.03 5.27 -0.16
C VAL A 19 -6.50 5.35 -0.20
N HIS A 20 -5.84 4.43 -0.90
CA HIS A 20 -4.38 4.47 -1.03
C HIS A 20 -3.88 5.73 -1.76
N MET A 21 -4.61 6.22 -2.76
CA MET A 21 -4.21 7.44 -3.49
C MET A 21 -4.34 8.68 -2.63
N ILE A 22 -5.44 8.83 -1.90
CA ILE A 22 -5.65 9.95 -0.97
C ILE A 22 -4.60 9.93 0.15
N LEU A 23 -4.34 8.76 0.74
CA LEU A 23 -3.36 8.63 1.83
C LEU A 23 -1.90 8.77 1.37
N GLN A 24 -1.61 8.70 0.07
CA GLN A 24 -0.27 8.96 -0.46
C GLN A 24 0.11 10.44 -0.41
N GLU A 25 -0.88 11.34 -0.42
CA GLU A 25 -0.65 12.78 -0.37
C GLU A 25 -0.24 13.24 1.04
N ASP A 26 -0.72 12.54 2.07
CA ASP A 26 -0.38 12.80 3.46
C ASP A 26 0.88 12.01 3.90
N LYS A 27 1.98 12.74 4.13
CA LYS A 27 3.27 12.17 4.56
C LYS A 27 3.29 11.72 6.03
N THR A 28 2.29 12.08 6.81
CA THR A 28 2.22 11.82 8.26
C THR A 28 1.60 10.47 8.60
N ILE A 29 1.02 9.78 7.60
CA ILE A 29 0.34 8.49 7.74
C ILE A 29 0.74 7.55 6.61
N ARG A 30 0.55 6.25 6.83
CA ARG A 30 0.77 5.19 5.84
C ARG A 30 -0.39 4.22 5.81
N SER A 31 -0.62 3.63 4.66
CA SER A 31 -1.63 2.60 4.42
C SER A 31 -1.01 1.27 4.03
N ARG A 32 -1.58 0.17 4.51
CA ARG A 32 -1.22 -1.20 4.10
C ARG A 32 -2.46 -2.07 4.02
N SER A 33 -2.65 -2.76 2.91
CA SER A 33 -3.71 -3.76 2.80
C SER A 33 -3.28 -5.08 3.44
N VAL A 34 -4.12 -5.64 4.29
CA VAL A 34 -3.86 -6.87 5.05
C VAL A 34 -5.06 -7.81 4.94
N GLY A 35 -4.80 -9.11 4.80
CA GLY A 35 -5.81 -10.14 4.59
C GLY A 35 -5.98 -10.52 3.12
N ASP A 36 -6.85 -11.49 2.86
CA ASP A 36 -6.97 -12.16 1.57
C ASP A 36 -8.31 -11.91 0.89
N GLY A 37 -8.29 -11.91 -0.45
CA GLY A 37 -9.49 -11.78 -1.28
C GLY A 37 -10.42 -10.63 -0.87
N LEU A 38 -11.69 -10.99 -0.71
CA LEU A 38 -12.77 -10.06 -0.35
C LEU A 38 -12.64 -9.52 1.07
N PHE A 39 -11.96 -10.21 1.98
CA PHE A 39 -11.83 -9.80 3.39
C PHE A 39 -10.62 -8.88 3.65
N LYS A 40 -9.92 -8.47 2.60
CA LYS A 40 -8.72 -7.64 2.69
C LYS A 40 -9.07 -6.23 3.18
N LYS A 41 -8.66 -5.93 4.41
CA LYS A 41 -8.82 -4.64 5.10
C LYS A 41 -7.66 -3.69 4.82
N ILE A 42 -7.83 -2.41 5.14
CA ILE A 42 -6.77 -1.40 5.03
C ILE A 42 -6.37 -0.96 6.43
N LEU A 43 -5.09 -1.12 6.77
CA LEU A 43 -4.50 -0.60 7.99
C LEU A 43 -3.89 0.77 7.74
N ILE A 44 -4.28 1.75 8.55
CA ILE A 44 -3.76 3.13 8.54
C ILE A 44 -2.96 3.33 9.82
N TYR A 45 -1.69 3.70 9.69
CA TYR A 45 -0.78 3.86 10.81
C TYR A 45 0.18 5.03 10.60
N LYS A 46 0.63 5.65 11.69
CA LYS A 46 1.69 6.67 11.61
C LYS A 46 3.03 5.98 11.34
N PRO A 47 3.85 6.46 10.39
CA PRO A 47 5.16 5.90 10.15
C PRO A 47 6.02 6.10 11.41
N GLY A 48 6.47 5.01 12.02
CA GLY A 48 7.39 5.08 13.16
C GLY A 48 8.68 5.83 12.79
N LYS A 49 9.35 6.41 13.80
CA LYS A 49 10.49 7.34 13.71
C LYS A 49 11.73 6.80 12.95
N GLY A 50 11.70 5.57 12.42
CA GLY A 50 12.88 4.88 11.89
C GLY A 50 12.73 4.08 10.59
N ASN A 51 11.63 4.17 9.81
CA ASN A 51 11.54 3.37 8.57
C ASN A 51 11.14 4.19 7.32
N LYS A 52 12.08 5.02 6.87
CA LYS A 52 12.34 5.20 5.42
C LYS A 52 12.75 3.81 4.91
N SER A 53 12.13 3.12 3.97
CA SER A 53 11.20 3.50 2.93
C SER A 53 10.71 2.18 2.30
N SER A 54 9.46 2.13 1.86
CA SER A 54 9.06 1.24 0.76
C SER A 54 9.45 1.87 -0.59
N SER A 55 10.58 2.58 -0.64
CA SER A 55 11.04 3.20 -1.87
C SER A 55 11.42 2.09 -2.84
N ARG A 56 10.56 1.94 -3.84
CA ARG A 56 10.97 1.84 -5.24
C ARG A 56 12.20 0.95 -5.46
N LYS A 57 12.12 -0.35 -5.16
CA LYS A 57 12.93 -1.33 -5.91
C LYS A 57 12.34 -1.50 -7.31
N ARG A 58 12.23 -0.39 -8.04
CA ARG A 58 12.24 -0.36 -9.51
C ARG A 58 13.72 -0.31 -9.91
N ARG A 59 14.40 -1.44 -9.83
CA ARG A 59 15.71 -1.65 -10.45
C ARG A 59 15.73 -3.04 -11.07
N GLY A 60 15.79 -3.07 -12.41
CA GLY A 60 15.83 -4.26 -13.27
C GLY A 60 14.49 -4.44 -14.00
N ARG A 61 14.24 -3.86 -15.18
CA ARG A 61 14.88 -4.15 -16.48
C ARG A 61 14.79 -5.64 -16.83
N GLN A 62 13.62 -6.08 -17.30
CA GLN A 62 13.54 -7.16 -18.28
C GLN A 62 12.27 -7.00 -19.13
N GLY A 63 12.32 -6.02 -20.04
CA GLY A 63 11.72 -6.24 -21.35
C GLY A 63 12.62 -7.25 -22.06
N GLY A 64 12.04 -8.38 -22.43
CA GLY A 64 12.70 -9.46 -23.17
C GLY A 64 11.67 -10.12 -24.06
N ARG A 65 11.50 -9.54 -25.26
CA ARG A 65 11.00 -10.22 -26.45
C ARG A 65 11.87 -11.46 -26.69
N SER A 66 11.27 -12.63 -26.83
CA SER A 66 11.72 -13.63 -27.80
C SER A 66 10.66 -14.72 -27.96
N SER A 67 10.13 -14.75 -29.18
CA SER A 67 9.57 -15.92 -29.88
C SER A 67 10.63 -17.03 -30.01
N GLU A 68 10.18 -18.21 -30.46
CA GLU A 68 10.87 -19.52 -30.65
C GLU A 68 10.97 -20.39 -29.39
N ASN A 69 10.56 -21.67 -29.39
CA ASN A 69 10.42 -22.67 -30.46
C ASN A 69 9.11 -23.47 -30.30
#